data_AF-A0A3N5S0M7-F1
#
_entry.id   AF-A0A3N5S0M7-F1
#
_cell.length_a   1.000
_cell.length_b   1.000
_cell.length_c   1.000
_cell.angle_alpha   90.00
_cell.angle_beta   90.00
_cell.angle_gamma   90.00
#
_symmetry.space_group_name_H-M   'P 1'
#
loop_
_entity.id
_entity.type
_entity.pdbx_description
1 polymer ?
#
loop_
_entity_poly.entity_id
_entity_poly.type
_entity_poly.pdbx_seq_one_letter_code
_entity_poly.pdbx_strand_id
1 'polypeptide(L)'
;LVAEREPGYEIHAHVKGSHELTRDFARRTNGVALGSLGENLLGLPTTAHILGGAPIGQNAEEGVVNENFEVHNYPGMYIVDGSIMPANPGVNPSLTITALAEYAMSKIESRK
;
A
#
# COMPACT_ATOMS: atom_id res chain seq x y z
N LEU A 1 5.95 -14.11 6.59
CA LEU A 1 5.08 -13.16 5.86
C LEU A 1 5.03 -11.83 6.60
N VAL A 2 6.19 -11.31 6.99
CA VAL A 2 6.34 -9.99 7.63
C VAL A 2 7.25 -9.21 6.70
N ALA A 3 6.84 -8.01 6.30
CA ALA A 3 7.68 -7.18 5.45
C ALA A 3 8.76 -6.55 6.33
N GLU A 4 10.02 -6.85 6.03
CA GLU A 4 11.15 -6.19 6.66
C GLU A 4 11.60 -5.01 5.79
N ARG A 5 12.10 -3.96 6.44
CA ARG A 5 12.69 -2.84 5.71
C ARG A 5 14.02 -3.30 5.12
N GLU A 6 14.21 -3.10 3.82
CA GLU A 6 15.49 -3.37 3.17
C GLU A 6 16.59 -2.45 3.74
N PRO A 7 17.68 -3.01 4.31
CA PRO A 7 18.75 -2.21 4.88
C PRO A 7 19.41 -1.30 3.84
N GLY A 8 19.50 0.00 4.13
CA GLY A 8 20.12 0.98 3.23
C GLY A 8 19.22 1.49 2.10
N TYR A 9 18.00 0.95 1.95
CA TYR A 9 17.02 1.51 1.02
C TYR A 9 16.26 2.68 1.66
N GLU A 10 16.31 3.84 1.00
CA GLU A 10 15.59 5.04 1.39
C GLU A 10 14.56 5.44 0.35
N ILE A 11 13.35 5.74 0.83
CA ILE A 11 12.28 6.29 0.00
C ILE A 11 12.48 7.80 -0.06
N HIS A 12 12.84 8.32 -1.23
CA HIS A 12 12.97 9.75 -1.43
C HIS A 12 11.62 10.36 -1.85
N ALA A 13 11.07 11.23 -1.00
CA ALA A 13 9.84 11.97 -1.33
C ALA A 13 10.03 12.93 -2.54
N HIS A 14 11.28 13.35 -2.80
CA HIS A 14 11.57 14.31 -3.85
C HIS A 14 11.91 13.62 -5.19
N VAL A 15 11.05 13.83 -6.18
CA VAL A 15 11.31 13.46 -7.58
C VAL A 15 12.01 14.60 -8.31
N LYS A 16 13.18 14.33 -8.92
CA LYS A 16 13.94 15.35 -9.65
C LYS A 16 13.09 15.97 -10.77
N GLY A 17 13.00 17.30 -10.79
CA GLY A 17 12.25 18.06 -11.80
C GLY A 17 10.76 18.23 -11.51
N SER A 18 10.21 17.61 -10.46
CA SER A 18 8.78 17.72 -10.11
C SER A 18 8.33 19.16 -9.89
N HIS A 19 9.12 19.95 -9.16
CA HIS A 19 8.81 21.35 -8.89
C HIS A 19 8.79 22.23 -10.15
N GLU A 20 9.68 21.98 -11.11
CA GLU A 20 9.71 22.70 -12.38
C GLU A 20 8.47 22.37 -13.22
N LEU A 21 8.12 21.08 -13.30
CA LEU A 21 6.92 20.62 -13.97
C LEU A 21 5.65 21.22 -13.36
N THR A 22 5.51 21.20 -12.04
CA THR A 22 4.34 21.77 -11.35
C THR A 22 4.22 23.27 -11.60
N ARG A 23 5.34 24.01 -11.55
CA ARG A 23 5.35 25.46 -11.86
C ARG A 23 4.99 25.75 -13.31
N ASP A 24 5.52 24.99 -14.26
CA ASP A 24 5.20 25.15 -15.68
C ASP A 24 3.72 24.84 -15.97
N PHE A 25 3.18 23.79 -15.36
CA PHE A 25 1.76 23.45 -15.46
C PHE A 25 0.86 24.57 -14.92
N ALA A 26 1.18 25.12 -13.73
CA ALA A 26 0.45 26.25 -13.16
C ALA A 26 0.46 27.48 -14.09
N ARG A 27 1.62 27.80 -14.68
CA ARG A 27 1.76 28.91 -15.64
C ARG A 27 0.88 28.72 -16.88
N ARG A 28 0.78 27.50 -17.43
CA ARG A 28 -0.03 27.19 -18.62
C ARG A 28 -1.54 27.21 -18.36
N THR A 29 -1.95 26.94 -17.12
CA THR A 29 -3.35 26.79 -16.73
C THR A 29 -3.93 27.99 -15.97
N ASN A 30 -3.14 29.05 -15.79
CA ASN A 30 -3.46 30.17 -14.90
C ASN A 30 -3.80 29.69 -13.46
N GLY A 31 -3.09 28.65 -13.01
CA GLY A 31 -3.24 28.02 -11.71
C GLY A 31 -2.18 28.47 -10.69
N VAL A 32 -2.28 27.92 -9.48
CA VAL A 32 -1.32 28.13 -8.39
C VAL A 32 -0.59 26.81 -8.14
N ALA A 33 0.75 26.83 -8.16
CA ALA A 33 1.55 25.66 -7.82
C ALA A 33 1.50 25.42 -6.30
N LEU A 34 1.11 24.22 -5.90
CA LEU A 34 0.99 23.81 -4.49
C LEU A 34 1.77 22.52 -4.24
N GLY A 35 2.13 22.31 -2.97
CA GLY A 35 2.76 21.08 -2.48
C GLY A 35 2.47 20.88 -0.98
N SER A 36 2.63 19.66 -0.50
CA SER A 36 2.43 19.33 0.92
C SER A 36 3.53 19.96 1.78
N LEU A 37 3.16 20.68 2.85
CA LEU A 37 4.12 21.30 3.77
C LEU A 37 4.97 20.25 4.49
N GLY A 38 4.34 19.19 5.00
CA GLY A 38 5.04 18.12 5.72
C GLY A 38 6.02 17.37 4.82
N GLU A 39 5.66 17.18 3.55
CA GLU A 39 6.50 16.47 2.58
C GLU A 39 7.71 17.31 2.16
N ASN A 40 7.50 18.61 1.88
CA ASN A 40 8.57 19.51 1.44
C ASN A 40 9.51 19.95 2.57
N LEU A 41 9.02 20.11 3.80
CA LEU A 41 9.81 20.61 4.91
C LEU A 41 10.41 19.49 5.78
N LEU A 42 9.69 18.38 5.95
CA LEU A 42 10.08 17.30 6.88
C LEU A 42 10.49 16.02 6.15
N GLY A 43 10.38 15.97 4.83
CA GLY A 43 10.68 14.77 4.05
C GLY A 43 9.77 13.59 4.38
N LEU A 44 8.59 13.86 4.96
CA LEU A 44 7.61 12.83 5.33
C LEU A 44 6.76 12.49 4.10
N PRO A 45 6.97 11.35 3.43
CA PRO A 45 6.17 10.99 2.28
C PRO A 45 4.71 10.82 2.71
N THR A 46 3.81 11.46 1.96
CA THR A 46 2.37 11.32 2.16
C THR A 46 1.79 10.38 1.11
N THR A 47 0.84 9.54 1.52
CA THR A 47 0.17 8.60 0.62
C THR A 47 -1.31 8.56 0.91
N ALA A 48 -2.13 8.49 -0.14
CA ALA A 48 -3.56 8.23 -0.03
C ALA A 48 -3.89 6.72 0.09
N HIS A 49 -2.88 5.85 -0.05
CA HIS A 49 -3.05 4.40 0.02
C HIS A 49 -3.04 3.92 1.47
N ILE A 50 -4.23 3.85 2.08
CA ILE A 50 -4.44 3.27 3.40
C ILE A 50 -4.37 1.74 3.27
N LEU A 51 -3.43 1.10 3.96
CA LEU A 51 -3.13 -0.34 3.89
C LEU A 51 -2.90 -0.90 5.30
N GLY A 52 -2.90 -2.23 5.44
CA GLY A 52 -2.44 -2.90 6.67
C GLY A 52 -3.41 -2.86 7.86
N GLY A 53 -4.70 -2.57 7.64
CA GLY A 53 -5.71 -2.60 8.71
C GLY A 53 -6.07 -4.00 9.23
N ALA A 54 -5.79 -5.04 8.45
CA ALA A 54 -6.00 -6.44 8.82
C ALA A 54 -4.87 -7.32 8.25
N PRO A 55 -3.62 -7.09 8.67
CA PRO A 55 -2.45 -7.60 7.98
C PRO A 55 -2.35 -9.13 8.07
N ILE A 56 -1.68 -9.73 7.08
CA ILE A 56 -1.28 -11.14 7.12
C ILE A 56 -0.30 -11.37 8.28
N GLY A 57 -0.49 -12.44 9.04
CA GLY A 57 0.39 -12.86 10.13
C GLY A 57 0.51 -14.38 10.24
N GLN A 58 1.58 -14.85 10.85
CA GLN A 58 1.82 -16.29 11.07
C GLN A 58 0.81 -16.90 12.05
N ASN A 59 0.26 -16.08 12.93
CA ASN A 59 -0.73 -16.43 13.95
C ASN A 59 -1.56 -15.18 14.30
N ALA A 60 -2.56 -15.36 15.18
CA ALA A 60 -3.47 -14.30 15.62
C ALA A 60 -2.81 -13.19 16.46
N GLU A 61 -1.59 -13.41 16.98
CA GLU A 61 -0.84 -12.39 17.73
C GLU A 61 -0.03 -11.48 16.77
N GLU A 62 0.34 -12.00 15.61
CA GLU A 62 1.16 -11.30 14.60
C GLU A 62 0.33 -10.66 13.47
N GLY A 63 -0.94 -11.04 13.29
CA GLY A 63 -1.81 -10.50 12.25
C GLY A 63 -3.26 -10.93 12.37
N VAL A 64 -4.11 -10.47 11.44
CA VAL A 64 -5.56 -10.74 11.43
C VAL A 64 -5.92 -11.93 10.55
N VAL A 65 -5.23 -12.08 9.42
CA VAL A 65 -5.46 -13.19 8.48
C VAL A 65 -4.22 -14.08 8.32
N ASN A 66 -4.42 -15.33 7.97
CA ASN A 66 -3.36 -16.27 7.63
C ASN A 66 -2.87 -16.08 6.17
N GLU A 67 -1.95 -16.94 5.72
CA GLU A 67 -1.39 -16.92 4.35
C GLU A 67 -2.39 -17.23 3.22
N ASN A 68 -3.56 -17.77 3.56
CA ASN A 68 -4.69 -18.00 2.65
C ASN A 68 -5.75 -16.90 2.77
N PHE A 69 -5.46 -15.85 3.55
CA PHE A 69 -6.28 -14.67 3.81
C PHE A 69 -7.60 -14.99 4.55
N GLU A 70 -7.63 -16.12 5.24
CA GLU A 70 -8.69 -16.49 6.18
C GLU A 70 -8.39 -15.84 7.54
N VAL A 71 -9.42 -15.30 8.18
CA VAL A 71 -9.31 -14.66 9.49
C VAL A 71 -9.00 -15.71 10.55
N HIS A 72 -7.95 -15.47 11.33
CA HIS A 72 -7.55 -16.38 12.41
C HIS A 72 -8.71 -16.60 13.38
N ASN A 73 -8.98 -17.85 13.73
CA ASN A 73 -10.07 -18.29 14.61
C ASN A 73 -11.51 -18.15 14.05
N TYR A 74 -11.68 -17.78 12.77
CA TYR A 74 -12.99 -17.68 12.13
C TYR A 74 -13.03 -18.46 10.80
N PRO A 75 -13.26 -19.79 10.84
CA PRO A 75 -13.27 -20.63 9.64
C PRO A 75 -14.29 -20.16 8.61
N GLY A 76 -13.87 -20.05 7.35
CA GLY A 76 -14.69 -19.60 6.23
C GLY A 76 -14.89 -18.09 6.13
N MET A 77 -14.25 -17.29 6.99
CA MET A 77 -14.25 -15.83 6.90
C MET A 77 -12.94 -15.34 6.30
N TYR A 78 -13.02 -14.58 5.20
CA TYR A 78 -11.84 -14.11 4.46
C TYR A 78 -11.86 -12.60 4.32
N ILE A 79 -10.67 -11.98 4.26
CA ILE A 79 -10.50 -10.56 3.91
C ILE A 79 -9.58 -10.51 2.69
N VAL A 80 -10.03 -9.84 1.62
CA VAL A 80 -9.33 -9.84 0.34
C VAL A 80 -9.32 -8.44 -0.25
N ASP A 81 -8.55 -7.54 0.37
CA ASP A 81 -8.33 -6.16 -0.09
C ASP A 81 -6.99 -5.61 0.42
N GLY A 82 -6.73 -4.31 0.25
CA GLY A 82 -5.47 -3.67 0.68
C GLY A 82 -5.18 -3.70 2.19
N SER A 83 -6.16 -4.01 3.04
CA SER A 83 -5.97 -4.14 4.49
C SER A 83 -5.04 -5.28 4.85
N ILE A 84 -4.94 -6.32 4.01
CA ILE A 84 -4.10 -7.51 4.28
C ILE A 84 -2.62 -7.27 4.04
N MET A 85 -2.27 -6.18 3.35
CA MET A 85 -0.91 -5.85 2.98
C MET A 85 -0.03 -5.70 4.23
N PRO A 86 1.08 -6.45 4.36
CA PRO A 86 1.94 -6.41 5.55
C PRO A 86 2.76 -5.11 5.64
N ALA A 87 2.97 -4.43 4.52
CA ALA A 87 3.56 -3.10 4.47
C ALA A 87 3.18 -2.39 3.15
N ASN A 88 3.40 -1.08 3.13
CA ASN A 88 3.27 -0.30 1.90
C ASN A 88 4.48 -0.57 0.97
N PRO A 89 4.27 -0.95 -0.30
CA PRO A 89 5.36 -1.26 -1.24
C PRO A 89 6.11 -0.01 -1.76
N GLY A 90 5.74 1.20 -1.32
CA GLY A 90 6.34 2.46 -1.77
C GLY A 90 5.92 2.92 -3.17
N VAL A 91 5.11 2.12 -3.85
CA VAL A 91 4.53 2.38 -5.18
C VAL A 91 3.01 2.16 -5.14
N ASN A 92 2.31 2.40 -6.25
CA ASN A 92 0.86 2.19 -6.33
C ASN A 92 0.52 0.70 -6.08
N PRO A 93 -0.30 0.38 -5.04
CA PRO A 93 -0.54 -1.00 -4.63
C PRO A 93 -1.65 -1.70 -5.43
N SER A 94 -2.36 -1.03 -6.34
CA SER A 94 -3.55 -1.57 -7.01
C SER A 94 -3.31 -2.94 -7.68
N LEU A 95 -2.22 -3.10 -8.43
CA LEU A 95 -1.89 -4.37 -9.08
C LEU A 95 -1.46 -5.45 -8.06
N THR A 96 -0.78 -5.06 -6.98
CA THR A 96 -0.43 -6.01 -5.91
C THR A 96 -1.68 -6.52 -5.21
N ILE A 97 -2.63 -5.63 -4.89
CA ILE A 97 -3.93 -6.01 -4.30
C ILE A 97 -4.69 -6.93 -5.24
N THR A 98 -4.70 -6.62 -6.55
CA THR A 98 -5.35 -7.46 -7.56
C THR A 98 -4.72 -8.85 -7.61
N ALA A 99 -3.39 -8.95 -7.68
CA ALA A 99 -2.67 -10.22 -7.72
C ALA A 99 -2.90 -11.06 -6.45
N LEU A 100 -2.93 -10.42 -5.28
CA LEU A 100 -3.28 -11.11 -4.03
C LEU A 100 -4.74 -11.60 -4.06
N ALA A 101 -5.67 -10.77 -4.53
CA ALA A 101 -7.06 -11.19 -4.66
C ALA A 101 -7.23 -12.41 -5.57
N GLU A 102 -6.58 -12.41 -6.75
CA GLU A 102 -6.55 -13.56 -7.65
C GLU A 102 -5.92 -14.78 -7.01
N TYR A 103 -4.80 -14.60 -6.28
CA TYR A 103 -4.16 -15.68 -5.53
C TYR A 103 -5.10 -16.31 -4.51
N ALA A 104 -5.80 -15.52 -3.69
CA ALA A 104 -6.77 -16.06 -2.73
C ALA A 104 -7.93 -16.79 -3.41
N MET A 105 -8.50 -16.21 -4.46
CA MET A 105 -9.60 -16.84 -5.18
C MET A 105 -9.17 -18.17 -5.82
N SER A 106 -7.90 -18.32 -6.22
CA SER A 106 -7.37 -19.59 -6.73
C SER A 106 -7.35 -20.73 -5.69
N LYS A 107 -7.45 -20.40 -4.40
CA LYS A 107 -7.48 -21.35 -3.28
C LYS A 107 -8.90 -21.72 -2.86
N ILE A 108 -9.91 -20.98 -3.31
CA ILE A 108 -11.30 -21.23 -2.96
C ILE A 108 -11.86 -22.27 -3.94
N GLU A 109 -12.34 -23.38 -3.41
CA GLU A 109 -13.02 -24.39 -4.22
C GLU A 109 -14.32 -23.82 -4.79
N SER A 110 -14.54 -24.02 -6.09
CA SER A 110 -15.81 -23.67 -6.72
C SER A 110 -16.94 -24.50 -6.11
N ARG A 111 -17.95 -23.84 -5.54
CA ARG A 111 -19.19 -24.54 -5.18
C ARG A 111 -19.90 -24.97 -6.46
N LYS A 112 -20.14 -26.27 -6.58
CA LYS A 112 -21.00 -26.87 -7.63
C LYS A 112 -22.47 -26.68 -7.29
#